data_AF-A0A3B8MGX5-F1
#
_entry.id   AF-A0A3B8MGX5-F1
#
_cell.length_a   1.000
_cell.length_b   1.000
_cell.length_c   1.000
_cell.angle_alpha   90.00
_cell.angle_beta   90.00
_cell.angle_gamma   90.00
#
_symmetry.space_group_name_H-M   'P 1'
#
loop_
_entity.id
_entity.type
_entity.pdbx_description
1 polymer ?
#
loop_
_entity_poly.entity_id
_entity_poly.type
_entity_poly.pdbx_seq_one_letter_code
_entity_poly.pdbx_strand_id
1 'polypeptide(L)'
;GFENNNSQWDCWVHGGEGGDAFHRRLPGYETDCLTDMLLRFIEDHGRRSESGDETPFFAALSVQPPHDPYVAPAEFMARHGPATVQMRENVPSIDWVEARARRDLAGYYAMIENLD
;
A
#
# COMPACT_ATOMS: atom_id res chain seq x y z
N GLY A 1 -14.43 -2.79 4.82
CA GLY A 1 -13.63 -2.03 3.85
C GLY A 1 -12.51 -1.32 4.57
N PHE A 2 -11.85 -0.39 3.89
CA PHE A 2 -10.84 0.46 4.51
C PHE A 2 -11.04 1.93 4.09
N GLU A 3 -10.57 2.83 4.95
CA GLU A 3 -10.51 4.28 4.73
C GLU A 3 -9.07 4.69 5.00
N ASN A 4 -8.46 5.40 4.06
CA ASN A 4 -7.02 5.68 4.08
C ASN A 4 -6.71 7.13 4.52
N ASN A 5 -7.72 8.01 4.62
CA ASN A 5 -7.55 9.41 5.04
C ASN A 5 -6.53 10.23 4.21
N ASN A 6 -6.27 9.82 2.97
CA ASN A 6 -5.20 10.36 2.11
C ASN A 6 -3.81 10.31 2.78
N SER A 7 -3.57 9.27 3.58
CA SER A 7 -2.32 9.03 4.32
C SER A 7 -2.14 7.54 4.55
N GLN A 8 -1.14 6.95 3.90
CA GLN A 8 -0.85 5.52 3.99
C GLN A 8 -0.42 5.07 5.41
N TRP A 9 -0.14 6.00 6.32
CA TRP A 9 0.16 5.73 7.73
C TRP A 9 -1.04 5.94 8.67
N ASP A 10 -2.14 6.51 8.17
CA ASP A 10 -3.39 6.71 8.90
C ASP A 10 -4.56 5.98 8.21
N CYS A 11 -4.33 4.71 7.92
CA CYS A 11 -5.33 3.84 7.35
C CYS A 11 -6.16 3.15 8.44
N TRP A 12 -7.47 3.07 8.24
CA TRP A 12 -8.45 2.46 9.11
C TRP A 12 -9.19 1.33 8.38
N VAL A 13 -9.31 0.18 9.04
CA VAL A 13 -10.06 -0.97 8.53
C VAL A 13 -11.31 -1.19 9.36
N HIS A 14 -12.38 -1.60 8.69
CA HIS A 14 -13.64 -1.94 9.30
C HIS A 14 -14.25 -3.20 8.67
N GLY A 15 -14.92 -4.01 9.47
CA GLY A 15 -15.49 -5.28 9.04
C GLY A 15 -16.23 -5.98 10.18
N GLY A 16 -16.55 -7.25 9.97
CA GLY A 16 -17.40 -8.02 10.87
C GLY A 16 -18.88 -7.63 10.76
N GLU A 17 -19.71 -8.28 11.57
CA GLU A 17 -21.15 -8.05 11.66
C GLU A 17 -21.60 -8.20 13.13
N GLY A 18 -22.64 -7.46 13.51
CA GLY A 18 -23.23 -7.58 14.85
C GLY A 18 -22.24 -7.26 15.98
N GLY A 19 -22.13 -8.16 16.97
CA GLY A 19 -21.26 -7.98 18.14
C GLY A 19 -19.76 -8.07 17.84
N ASP A 20 -19.39 -8.63 16.68
CA ASP A 20 -17.99 -8.78 16.25
C ASP A 20 -17.56 -7.70 15.25
N ALA A 21 -18.41 -6.69 15.02
CA ALA A 21 -18.07 -5.56 14.18
C ALA A 21 -16.88 -4.79 14.77
N PHE A 22 -15.92 -4.43 13.92
CA PHE A 22 -14.72 -3.72 14.34
C PHE A 22 -14.43 -2.51 13.46
N HIS A 23 -13.73 -1.54 14.06
CA HIS A 23 -13.13 -0.39 13.40
C HIS A 23 -11.81 -0.08 14.08
N ARG A 24 -10.69 -0.18 13.35
CA ARG A 24 -9.36 0.01 13.94
C ARG A 24 -8.39 0.63 12.95
N ARG A 25 -7.48 1.45 13.47
CA ARG A 25 -6.34 1.96 12.71
C ARG A 25 -5.32 0.86 12.49
N LEU A 26 -4.71 0.83 11.30
CA LEU A 26 -3.57 -0.02 10.99
C LEU A 26 -2.33 0.49 11.76
N PRO A 27 -1.47 -0.42 12.25
CA PRO A 27 -0.31 -0.03 13.06
C PRO A 27 0.85 0.51 12.24
N GLY A 28 0.87 0.30 10.92
CA GLY A 28 1.96 0.66 10.03
C GLY A 28 1.46 1.12 8.67
N TYR A 29 2.34 0.98 7.67
CA TYR A 29 2.05 1.39 6.30
C TYR A 29 0.95 0.52 5.68
N GLU A 30 0.09 1.14 4.90
CA GLU A 30 -1.16 0.55 4.40
C GLU A 30 -0.97 -0.79 3.68
N THR A 31 -0.10 -0.84 2.67
CA THR A 31 0.15 -2.04 1.84
C THR A 31 0.68 -3.19 2.68
N ASP A 32 1.65 -2.93 3.55
CA ASP A 32 2.24 -3.93 4.45
C ASP A 32 1.17 -4.52 5.38
N CYS A 33 0.42 -3.65 6.06
CA CYS A 33 -0.57 -4.07 7.04
C CYS A 33 -1.77 -4.80 6.41
N LEU A 34 -2.23 -4.36 5.23
CA LEU A 34 -3.31 -5.02 4.51
C LEU A 34 -2.84 -6.38 3.95
N THR A 35 -1.60 -6.48 3.49
CA THR A 35 -1.00 -7.75 3.03
C THR A 35 -0.86 -8.73 4.19
N ASP A 36 -0.36 -8.30 5.35
CA ASP A 36 -0.31 -9.11 6.57
C ASP A 36 -1.68 -9.67 6.97
N MET A 37 -2.73 -8.86 6.82
CA MET A 37 -4.11 -9.30 7.09
C MET A 37 -4.57 -10.39 6.10
N LEU A 38 -4.26 -10.24 4.81
CA LEU A 38 -4.59 -11.26 3.81
C LEU A 38 -3.79 -12.55 4.04
N LEU A 39 -2.49 -12.45 4.35
CA LEU A 39 -1.65 -13.61 4.65
C LEU A 39 -2.22 -14.42 5.81
N ARG A 40 -2.57 -13.76 6.93
CA ARG A 40 -3.21 -14.42 8.07
C ARG A 40 -4.52 -15.11 7.67
N PHE A 41 -5.35 -14.45 6.86
CA PHE A 41 -6.58 -15.05 6.37
C PHE A 41 -6.32 -16.32 5.53
N ILE A 42 -5.31 -16.31 4.66
CA ILE A 42 -4.91 -17.48 3.84
C ILE A 42 -4.36 -18.59 4.73
N GLU A 43 -3.48 -18.26 5.70
CA GLU A 43 -2.90 -19.22 6.64
C GLU A 43 -3.98 -19.89 7.50
N ASP A 44 -4.96 -19.12 7.99
CA ASP A 44 -6.11 -19.64 8.74
C ASP A 44 -6.89 -20.65 7.91
N HIS A 45 -7.14 -20.35 6.63
CA HIS A 45 -7.80 -21.28 5.71
C HIS A 45 -6.95 -22.52 5.41
N GLY A 46 -5.63 -22.38 5.28
CA GLY A 46 -4.70 -23.49 5.13
C GLY A 46 -4.79 -24.46 6.31
N ARG A 47 -4.76 -23.96 7.54
CA ARG A 47 -4.89 -24.79 8.76
C ARG A 47 -6.25 -25.49 8.84
N ARG A 48 -7.34 -24.82 8.42
CA ARG A 48 -8.67 -25.45 8.35
C ARG A 48 -8.69 -26.59 7.34
N SER A 49 -8.11 -26.39 6.16
CA SER A 49 -7.95 -27.44 5.15
C SER A 49 -7.16 -28.64 5.70
N GLU A 50 -6.04 -28.42 6.39
CA GLU A 50 -5.25 -29.50 7.03
C GLU A 50 -6.05 -30.29 8.08
N SER A 51 -6.98 -29.64 8.78
CA SER A 51 -7.87 -30.28 9.77
C SER A 51 -9.10 -30.96 9.15
N GLY A 52 -9.27 -30.91 7.82
CA GLY A 52 -10.41 -31.49 7.11
C GLY A 52 -11.67 -30.60 7.07
N ASP A 53 -11.57 -29.35 7.49
CA ASP A 53 -12.64 -28.32 7.43
C ASP A 53 -12.36 -27.33 6.29
N GLU A 54 -12.07 -27.86 5.10
CA GLU A 54 -11.79 -27.02 3.94
C GLU A 54 -13.03 -26.22 3.53
N THR A 55 -12.85 -24.89 3.39
CA THR A 55 -13.86 -24.00 2.84
C THR A 55 -13.23 -23.16 1.73
N PRO A 56 -13.75 -23.21 0.48
CA PRO A 56 -13.23 -22.37 -0.59
C PRO A 56 -13.51 -20.89 -0.29
N PHE A 57 -12.61 -20.02 -0.74
CA PHE A 57 -12.77 -18.57 -0.58
C PHE A 57 -12.42 -17.84 -1.87
N PHE A 58 -12.93 -16.61 -1.98
CA PHE A 58 -12.48 -15.60 -2.93
C PHE A 58 -12.02 -14.39 -2.13
N ALA A 59 -10.80 -13.93 -2.36
CA ALA A 59 -10.22 -12.77 -1.68
C ALA A 59 -9.75 -11.74 -2.72
N ALA A 60 -10.03 -10.48 -2.43
CA ALA A 60 -9.54 -9.34 -3.21
C ALA A 60 -8.87 -8.35 -2.25
N LEU A 61 -7.61 -8.01 -2.52
CA LEU A 61 -6.87 -6.98 -1.82
C LEU A 61 -6.79 -5.75 -2.72
N SER A 62 -7.25 -4.62 -2.21
CA SER A 62 -7.11 -3.33 -2.86
C SER A 62 -6.33 -2.41 -1.94
N VAL A 63 -5.43 -1.65 -2.53
CA VAL A 63 -4.54 -0.71 -1.86
C VAL A 63 -4.56 0.61 -2.62
N GLN A 64 -4.28 1.71 -1.94
CA GLN A 64 -4.23 3.05 -2.52
C GLN A 64 -2.88 3.37 -3.20
N PRO A 65 -1.70 2.99 -2.66
CA PRO A 65 -0.44 3.16 -3.38
C PRO A 65 -0.53 2.69 -4.83
N PRO A 66 -0.01 3.46 -5.81
CA PRO A 66 0.89 4.62 -5.65
C PRO A 66 0.21 6.00 -5.75
N HIS A 67 -1.05 6.16 -5.33
CA HIS A 67 -1.69 7.48 -5.24
C HIS A 67 -0.96 8.40 -4.26
N ASP A 68 -1.05 9.72 -4.42
CA ASP A 68 -0.45 10.67 -3.49
C ASP A 68 -1.06 10.56 -2.07
N PRO A 69 -0.32 10.92 -1.00
CA PRO A 69 1.01 11.53 -0.97
C PRO A 69 2.12 10.55 -1.36
N TYR A 70 3.03 10.96 -2.25
CA TYR A 70 4.12 10.12 -2.79
C TYR A 70 5.23 9.85 -1.76
N VAL A 71 4.90 9.10 -0.72
CA VAL A 71 5.79 8.72 0.39
C VAL A 71 5.66 7.22 0.63
N ALA A 72 6.79 6.56 0.85
CA ALA A 72 6.87 5.13 1.15
C ALA A 72 7.69 4.92 2.44
N PRO A 73 7.75 3.68 2.98
CA PRO A 73 8.68 3.38 4.07
C PRO A 73 10.13 3.74 3.71
N ALA A 74 10.92 4.11 4.72
CA ALA A 74 12.21 4.75 4.53
C ALA A 74 13.20 3.91 3.70
N GLU A 75 13.14 2.59 3.81
CA GLU A 75 14.02 1.68 3.07
C GLU A 75 13.79 1.69 1.55
N PHE A 76 12.56 1.95 1.11
CA PHE A 76 12.20 2.10 -0.31
C PHE A 76 12.52 3.53 -0.78
N MET A 77 12.18 4.54 0.03
CA MET A 77 12.52 5.93 -0.27
C MET A 77 14.03 6.12 -0.48
N ALA A 78 14.87 5.41 0.28
CA ALA A 78 16.33 5.49 0.17
C ALA A 78 16.87 4.98 -1.19
N ARG A 79 16.11 4.16 -1.92
CA ARG A 79 16.52 3.59 -3.22
C ARG A 79 16.14 4.48 -4.40
N HIS A 80 15.21 5.42 -4.21
CA HIS A 80 14.68 6.29 -5.27
C HIS A 80 15.00 7.76 -5.01
N GLY A 81 16.06 8.26 -5.65
CA GLY A 81 16.46 9.66 -5.57
C GLY A 81 15.88 10.51 -6.72
N PRO A 82 15.43 11.76 -6.48
CA PRO A 82 14.97 12.65 -7.55
C PRO A 82 16.02 12.87 -8.67
N ALA A 83 17.31 12.84 -8.31
CA ALA A 83 18.41 13.00 -9.24
C ALA A 83 18.59 11.83 -10.21
N THR A 84 18.09 10.64 -9.88
CA THR A 84 18.22 9.43 -10.73
C THR A 84 17.04 9.25 -11.68
N VAL A 85 15.95 10.01 -11.49
CA VAL A 85 14.76 9.95 -12.35
C VAL A 85 15.10 10.45 -13.76
N GLN A 86 14.79 9.67 -14.79
CA GLN A 86 14.90 10.12 -16.17
C GLN A 86 13.60 10.78 -16.60
N MET A 87 13.68 12.06 -16.99
CA MET A 87 12.50 12.81 -17.43
C MET A 87 12.13 12.45 -18.87
N ARG A 88 10.83 12.29 -19.13
CA ARG A 88 10.31 12.15 -20.49
C ARG A 88 10.42 13.48 -21.23
N GLU A 89 10.63 13.43 -22.54
CA GLU A 89 10.79 14.62 -23.40
C GLU A 89 9.57 15.57 -23.38
N ASN A 90 8.39 15.06 -23.01
CA ASN A 90 7.17 15.84 -22.90
C ASN A 90 7.02 16.60 -21.57
N VAL A 91 7.99 16.50 -20.66
CA VAL A 91 8.01 17.35 -19.46
C VAL A 91 8.72 18.66 -19.79
N PRO A 92 8.08 19.82 -19.56
CA PRO A 92 8.69 21.11 -19.85
C PRO A 92 10.03 21.27 -19.11
N SER A 93 11.06 21.71 -19.84
CA SER A 93 12.39 22.06 -19.32
C SER A 93 12.36 23.38 -18.55
N ILE A 94 11.57 23.42 -17.49
CA ILE A 94 11.42 24.53 -16.56
C ILE A 94 11.84 24.01 -15.19
N ASP A 95 12.86 24.63 -14.58
CA ASP A 95 13.54 24.09 -13.39
C ASP A 95 12.56 23.67 -12.28
N TRP A 96 11.57 24.49 -11.96
CA TRP A 96 10.61 24.19 -10.90
C TRP A 96 9.66 23.03 -11.27
N VAL A 97 9.33 22.89 -12.55
CA VAL A 97 8.49 21.80 -13.07
C VAL A 97 9.26 20.48 -12.98
N GLU A 98 10.50 20.45 -13.47
CA GLU A 98 11.34 19.27 -13.40
C GLU A 98 11.63 18.87 -11.95
N ALA A 99 11.99 19.83 -11.10
CA ALA A 99 12.27 19.55 -9.69
C ALA A 99 11.06 18.97 -8.95
N ARG A 100 9.84 19.47 -9.25
CA ARG A 100 8.60 18.90 -8.71
C ARG A 100 8.37 17.48 -9.24
N ALA A 101 8.43 17.30 -10.56
CA ALA A 101 8.15 16.02 -11.20
C ALA A 101 9.14 14.94 -10.76
N ARG A 102 10.43 15.24 -10.66
CA ARG A 102 11.47 14.32 -10.18
C ARG A 102 11.22 13.87 -8.73
N ARG A 103 10.83 14.80 -7.85
CA ARG A 103 10.51 14.48 -6.45
C ARG A 103 9.28 13.58 -6.35
N ASP A 104 8.23 13.93 -7.09
CA ASP A 104 6.97 13.20 -7.07
C ASP A 104 7.13 11.80 -7.67
N LEU A 105 7.85 11.67 -8.80
CA LEU A 105 8.14 10.39 -9.43
C LEU A 105 9.04 9.50 -8.58
N ALA A 106 10.04 10.06 -7.89
CA ALA A 106 10.88 9.28 -6.98
C ALA A 106 10.05 8.65 -5.85
N GLY A 107 9.14 9.42 -5.24
CA GLY A 107 8.20 8.88 -4.25
C GLY A 107 7.23 7.86 -4.84
N TYR A 108 6.67 8.15 -6.03
CA TYR A 108 5.77 7.24 -6.75
C TYR A 108 6.43 5.90 -7.05
N TYR A 109 7.69 5.88 -7.49
CA TYR A 109 8.45 4.65 -7.74
C TYR A 109 8.79 3.91 -6.45
N ALA A 110 9.09 4.62 -5.36
CA ALA A 110 9.27 3.98 -4.06
C ALA A 110 8.00 3.29 -3.55
N MET A 111 6.81 3.88 -3.79
CA MET A 111 5.53 3.25 -3.46
C MET A 111 5.25 2.03 -4.32
N ILE A 112 5.64 2.04 -5.61
CA ILE A 112 5.56 0.86 -6.48
C ILE A 112 6.48 -0.24 -5.97
N GLU A 113 7.74 0.05 -5.63
CA GLU A 113 8.69 -0.96 -5.12
C GLU A 113 8.24 -1.55 -3.78
N ASN A 114 7.56 -0.77 -2.93
CA ASN A 114 6.98 -1.31 -1.70
C ASN A 114 5.80 -2.26 -1.97
N LEU A 115 5.06 -2.07 -3.07
CA LEU A 115 3.91 -2.91 -3.42
C LEU A 115 4.30 -4.18 -4.20
N ASP A 116 5.38 -4.13 -4.99
CA ASP A 116 5.89 -5.24 -5.83
C ASP A 116 6.43 -6.42 -5.01
#